data_AF-A0A3D4QVC4-F1
#
_entry.id   AF-A0A3D4QVC4-F1
#
_cell.length_a   1.000
_cell.length_b   1.000
_cell.length_c   1.000
_cell.angle_alpha   90.00
_cell.angle_beta   90.00
_cell.angle_gamma   90.00
#
_symmetry.space_group_name_H-M   'P 1'
#
loop_
_entity.id
_entity.type
_entity.pdbx_description
1 polymer ?
#
loop_
_entity_poly.entity_id
_entity_poly.type
_entity_poly.pdbx_seq_one_letter_code
_entity_poly.pdbx_strand_id
1 'polypeptide(L)'
;MPSQVYILIAAAALMFTVIGGLSILAHYYTLNGIKSRTVGDGQHGTARFSTKNEIKSTYKHIPFKPKEWRKGIALPQVNQQGLILGSIGKKNELTALVDTDDVHCLMIGASGVGKTAFFLYPNLEYACASGMSFLTTDTKGDLYRNYGAIARDHYGYHVAVIDLRNPTRSDGNNMLHLVNKYMDAYRADGKNLVAKAKAEKYAKIIAKTIINAGGEN
;
A
#
# COMPACT_ATOMS: atom_id res chain seq x y z
N MET A 1 -32.52 2.99 -70.25
CA MET A 1 -31.39 3.64 -69.53
C MET A 1 -31.74 4.01 -68.09
N PRO A 2 -32.82 4.74 -67.74
CA PRO A 2 -33.10 5.12 -66.35
C PRO A 2 -33.58 3.97 -65.44
N SER A 3 -34.33 2.99 -65.96
CA SER A 3 -34.87 1.90 -65.09
C SER A 3 -33.78 0.98 -64.53
N GLN A 4 -32.71 0.71 -65.28
CA GLN A 4 -31.58 -0.10 -64.78
C GLN A 4 -30.83 0.61 -63.64
N VAL A 5 -30.71 1.95 -63.69
CA VAL A 5 -30.08 2.74 -62.64
C VAL A 5 -30.92 2.71 -61.35
N TYR A 6 -32.25 2.83 -61.46
CA TYR A 6 -33.14 2.71 -60.29
C TYR A 6 -33.12 1.32 -59.66
N ILE A 7 -33.05 0.26 -60.46
CA ILE A 7 -32.92 -1.12 -59.98
C ILE A 7 -31.59 -1.30 -59.23
N LEU A 8 -30.49 -0.73 -59.75
CA LEU A 8 -29.18 -0.81 -59.10
C LEU A 8 -29.14 -0.08 -57.75
N ILE A 9 -29.74 1.11 -57.69
CA ILE A 9 -29.85 1.91 -56.46
C ILE A 9 -30.71 1.18 -55.42
N ALA A 10 -31.84 0.60 -55.84
CA ALA A 10 -32.71 -0.18 -54.96
C ALA A 10 -32.00 -1.43 -54.41
N ALA A 11 -31.25 -2.14 -55.24
CA ALA A 11 -30.45 -3.29 -54.83
C ALA A 11 -29.33 -2.91 -53.86
N ALA A 12 -28.64 -1.79 -54.09
CA ALA A 12 -27.60 -1.28 -53.20
C ALA A 12 -28.16 -0.86 -51.83
N ALA A 13 -29.31 -0.17 -51.82
CA ALA A 13 -30.01 0.21 -50.59
C ALA A 13 -30.43 -1.03 -49.79
N LEU A 14 -30.96 -2.06 -50.47
CA LEU A 14 -31.35 -3.32 -49.84
C LEU A 14 -30.14 -4.03 -49.23
N MET A 15 -29.02 -4.12 -49.94
CA MET A 15 -27.78 -4.69 -49.41
C MET A 15 -27.28 -3.93 -48.19
N PHE A 16 -27.28 -2.59 -48.22
CA PHE A 16 -26.86 -1.78 -47.08
C PHE A 16 -27.76 -1.98 -45.85
N THR A 17 -29.08 -2.08 -46.05
CA THR A 17 -30.01 -2.38 -44.96
C THR A 17 -29.81 -3.77 -44.37
N VAL A 18 -29.53 -4.78 -45.21
CA VAL A 18 -29.29 -6.16 -44.75
C VAL A 18 -27.98 -6.25 -43.97
N ILE A 19 -26.90 -5.66 -44.49
CA ILE A 19 -25.59 -5.65 -43.84
C ILE A 19 -25.64 -4.84 -42.53
N GLY A 20 -26.29 -3.67 -42.55
CA GLY A 20 -26.49 -2.85 -41.35
C GLY A 20 -27.33 -3.55 -40.29
N GLY A 21 -28.42 -4.21 -40.70
CA GLY A 21 -29.28 -4.99 -39.80
C GLY A 21 -28.54 -6.17 -39.17
N LEU A 22 -27.78 -6.93 -39.96
CA LEU A 22 -26.93 -8.03 -39.46
C LEU A 22 -25.84 -7.53 -38.51
N SER A 23 -25.24 -6.37 -38.78
CA SER A 23 -24.24 -5.76 -37.90
C SER A 23 -24.83 -5.37 -36.53
N ILE A 24 -26.04 -4.78 -36.51
CA ILE A 24 -26.73 -4.42 -35.26
C ILE A 24 -27.13 -5.67 -34.47
N LEU A 25 -27.65 -6.70 -35.14
CA LEU A 25 -27.99 -7.98 -34.51
C LEU A 25 -26.74 -8.67 -33.93
N ALA A 26 -25.64 -8.70 -34.68
CA ALA A 26 -24.37 -9.22 -34.17
C ALA A 26 -23.89 -8.44 -32.94
N HIS A 27 -24.06 -7.11 -32.93
CA HIS A 27 -23.68 -6.29 -31.78
C HIS A 27 -24.54 -6.56 -30.53
N TYR A 28 -25.79 -6.97 -30.68
CA TYR A 28 -26.64 -7.42 -29.56
C TYR A 28 -26.30 -8.84 -29.06
N TYR A 29 -25.81 -9.71 -29.95
CA TYR A 29 -25.37 -11.06 -29.61
C TYR A 29 -23.89 -11.15 -29.19
N THR A 30 -23.13 -10.05 -29.27
CA THR A 30 -21.79 -9.98 -28.67
C THR A 30 -21.88 -10.05 -27.14
N LEU A 31 -20.76 -10.43 -26.50
CA LEU A 31 -20.58 -10.58 -25.05
C LEU A 31 -21.09 -9.41 -24.20
N ASN A 32 -21.37 -8.25 -24.79
CA ASN A 32 -22.01 -7.09 -24.16
C ASN A 32 -23.48 -7.32 -23.73
N GLY A 33 -24.18 -8.32 -24.30
CA GLY A 33 -25.55 -8.68 -23.95
C GLY A 33 -25.68 -9.59 -22.72
N ILE A 34 -24.57 -10.19 -22.27
CA ILE A 34 -24.56 -11.00 -21.05
C ILE A 34 -24.71 -10.05 -19.86
N LYS A 35 -25.91 -10.01 -19.27
CA LYS A 35 -26.14 -9.30 -18.01
C LYS A 35 -25.14 -9.81 -16.98
N SER A 36 -24.31 -8.92 -16.45
CA SER A 36 -23.52 -9.18 -15.24
C SER A 36 -24.49 -9.27 -14.06
N ARG A 37 -25.12 -10.44 -13.90
CA ARG A 37 -25.93 -10.78 -12.73
C ARG A 37 -25.04 -11.50 -11.73
N THR A 38 -25.13 -11.08 -10.47
CA THR A 38 -24.55 -11.81 -9.35
C THR A 38 -25.17 -13.21 -9.29
N VAL A 39 -24.33 -14.22 -9.10
CA VAL A 39 -24.78 -15.63 -9.01
C VAL A 39 -25.82 -15.78 -7.89
N GLY A 40 -26.90 -16.50 -8.18
CA GLY A 40 -28.01 -16.71 -7.24
C GLY A 40 -28.66 -15.41 -6.73
N ASP A 41 -28.68 -14.34 -7.54
CA ASP A 41 -29.16 -13.01 -7.14
C ASP A 41 -28.48 -12.46 -5.87
N GLY A 42 -27.23 -12.85 -5.63
CA GLY A 42 -26.43 -12.43 -4.48
C GLY A 42 -26.44 -13.40 -3.29
N GLN A 43 -27.14 -14.53 -3.38
CA GLN A 43 -27.16 -15.56 -2.32
C GLN A 43 -25.77 -16.16 -2.02
N HIS A 44 -24.85 -16.14 -2.99
CA HIS A 44 -23.50 -16.67 -2.83
C HIS A 44 -22.44 -15.57 -2.75
N GLY A 45 -22.86 -14.33 -2.46
CA GLY A 45 -22.00 -13.18 -2.32
C GLY A 45 -22.12 -12.18 -3.46
N THR A 46 -21.84 -10.93 -3.13
CA THR A 46 -21.94 -9.77 -4.03
C THR A 46 -20.58 -9.11 -4.27
N ALA A 47 -19.50 -9.83 -3.96
CA ALA A 47 -18.14 -9.35 -4.17
C ALA A 47 -17.93 -9.04 -5.67
N ARG A 48 -17.47 -7.84 -5.94
CA ARG A 48 -17.17 -7.36 -7.29
C ARG A 48 -15.98 -6.43 -7.27
N PHE A 49 -15.38 -6.22 -8.43
CA PHE A 49 -14.38 -5.17 -8.59
C PHE A 49 -15.00 -3.79 -8.40
N SER A 50 -14.22 -2.89 -7.80
CA SER A 50 -14.59 -1.49 -7.64
C SER A 50 -14.66 -0.79 -8.99
N THR A 51 -15.65 0.08 -9.13
CA THR A 51 -15.78 0.98 -10.29
C THR A 51 -14.77 2.12 -10.20
N LYS A 52 -14.52 2.80 -11.32
CA LYS A 52 -13.62 3.97 -11.35
C LYS A 52 -14.07 5.09 -10.40
N ASN A 53 -15.38 5.29 -10.23
CA ASN A 53 -15.93 6.30 -9.33
C ASN A 53 -15.74 5.91 -7.86
N GLU A 54 -15.88 4.64 -7.53
CA GLU A 54 -15.57 4.12 -6.20
C GLU A 54 -14.08 4.28 -5.89
N ILE A 55 -13.19 3.85 -6.78
CA ILE A 55 -11.74 4.05 -6.62
C ILE A 55 -11.41 5.54 -6.40
N LYS A 56 -12.04 6.45 -7.15
CA LYS A 56 -11.84 7.90 -7.03
C LYS A 56 -12.27 8.47 -5.67
N SER A 57 -13.32 7.91 -5.07
CA SER A 57 -13.85 8.38 -3.79
C SER A 57 -13.19 7.69 -2.59
N THR A 58 -12.81 6.42 -2.72
CA THR A 58 -12.15 5.64 -1.66
C THR A 58 -10.70 6.09 -1.44
N TYR A 59 -9.90 6.23 -2.50
CA TYR A 59 -8.47 6.49 -2.35
C TYR A 59 -8.11 7.96 -2.59
N LYS A 60 -7.16 8.47 -1.81
CA LYS A 60 -6.52 9.75 -2.11
C LYS A 60 -5.61 9.61 -3.32
N HIS A 61 -5.74 10.57 -4.24
CA HIS A 61 -5.00 10.61 -5.48
C HIS A 61 -3.84 11.58 -5.33
N ILE A 62 -2.63 11.06 -5.18
CA ILE A 62 -1.45 11.85 -4.83
C ILE A 62 -0.41 11.74 -5.93
N PRO A 63 0.04 12.87 -6.53
CA PRO A 63 1.10 12.85 -7.53
C PRO A 63 2.37 12.21 -6.95
N PHE A 64 2.79 11.08 -7.52
CA PHE A 64 3.92 10.32 -7.02
C PHE A 64 5.22 10.90 -7.57
N LYS A 65 5.83 11.83 -6.82
CA LYS A 65 7.01 12.60 -7.25
C LYS A 65 8.20 12.52 -6.28
N PRO A 66 8.82 11.33 -6.12
CA PRO A 66 9.97 11.13 -5.22
C PRO A 66 11.11 12.14 -5.39
N LYS A 67 11.42 12.55 -6.63
CA LYS A 67 12.50 13.51 -6.89
C LYS A 67 12.24 14.91 -6.34
N GLU A 68 10.98 15.33 -6.28
CA GLU A 68 10.58 16.61 -5.68
C GLU A 68 10.54 16.47 -4.15
N TRP A 69 9.98 15.36 -3.64
CA TRP A 69 9.91 15.06 -2.21
C TRP A 69 11.27 15.04 -1.53
N ARG A 70 12.27 14.41 -2.16
CA ARG A 70 13.65 14.36 -1.65
C ARG A 70 14.35 15.72 -1.59
N LYS A 71 13.77 16.76 -2.20
CA LYS A 71 14.23 18.16 -2.11
C LYS A 71 13.39 18.97 -1.12
N GLY A 72 12.46 18.35 -0.41
CA GLY A 72 11.49 19.02 0.47
C GLY A 72 10.39 19.76 -0.29
N ILE A 73 10.22 19.52 -1.59
CA ILE A 73 9.23 20.21 -2.42
C ILE A 73 7.99 19.32 -2.56
N ALA A 74 6.80 19.91 -2.39
CA ALA A 74 5.51 19.26 -2.60
C ALA A 74 5.34 17.94 -1.82
N LEU A 75 5.81 17.92 -0.57
CA LEU A 75 5.64 16.79 0.34
C LEU A 75 4.15 16.50 0.58
N PRO A 76 3.75 15.22 0.71
CA PRO A 76 2.40 14.86 1.16
C PRO A 76 2.06 15.51 2.50
N GLN A 77 0.81 15.92 2.68
CA GLN A 77 0.33 16.48 3.94
C GLN A 77 0.14 15.39 5.00
N VAL A 78 0.13 15.78 6.28
CA VAL A 78 -0.05 14.83 7.40
C VAL A 78 -1.36 14.05 7.31
N ASN A 79 -2.45 14.71 6.87
CA ASN A 79 -3.75 14.06 6.64
C ASN A 79 -3.80 13.15 5.39
N GLN A 80 -2.68 13.01 4.68
CA GLN A 80 -2.52 12.14 3.52
C GLN A 80 -1.64 10.93 3.84
N GLN A 81 -1.18 10.78 5.08
CA GLN A 81 -0.50 9.58 5.56
C GLN A 81 -1.36 8.33 5.31
N GLY A 82 -0.73 7.24 4.89
CA GLY A 82 -1.46 6.06 4.45
C GLY A 82 -0.62 5.12 3.60
N LEU A 83 -1.28 4.08 3.07
CA LEU A 83 -0.65 3.03 2.29
C LEU A 83 -0.98 3.17 0.80
N ILE A 84 0.05 3.11 -0.05
CA ILE A 84 -0.11 3.02 -1.49
C ILE A 84 -0.55 1.60 -1.85
N LEU A 85 -1.76 1.47 -2.37
CA LEU A 85 -2.33 0.20 -2.86
C LEU A 85 -2.26 0.07 -4.38
N GLY A 86 -2.12 1.17 -5.10
CA GLY A 86 -2.07 1.17 -6.55
C GLY A 86 -1.57 2.48 -7.11
N SER A 87 -1.52 2.54 -8.44
CA SER A 87 -1.17 3.75 -9.16
C SER A 87 -1.90 3.83 -10.49
N ILE A 88 -2.12 5.05 -10.95
CA ILE A 88 -2.70 5.36 -12.26
C ILE A 88 -1.81 6.36 -12.99
N GLY A 89 -1.90 6.37 -14.32
CA GLY A 89 -1.20 7.36 -15.15
C GLY A 89 -0.13 6.75 -16.06
N LYS A 90 0.72 7.61 -16.61
CA LYS A 90 1.77 7.25 -17.56
C LYS A 90 3.14 7.35 -16.90
N LYS A 91 4.16 6.79 -17.56
CA LYS A 91 5.56 6.95 -17.16
C LYS A 91 5.87 8.45 -16.98
N ASN A 92 6.39 8.84 -15.81
CA ASN A 92 6.66 10.21 -15.35
C ASN A 92 5.45 11.07 -14.93
N GLU A 93 4.23 10.58 -15.07
CA GLU A 93 2.99 11.23 -14.61
C GLU A 93 2.16 10.23 -13.79
N LEU A 94 2.77 9.69 -12.74
CA LEU A 94 2.15 8.68 -11.91
C LEU A 94 1.38 9.35 -10.77
N THR A 95 0.15 8.90 -10.54
CA THR A 95 -0.65 9.25 -9.36
C THR A 95 -0.78 8.00 -8.51
N ALA A 96 -0.33 8.07 -7.26
CA ALA A 96 -0.53 7.02 -6.27
C ALA A 96 -1.97 7.03 -5.76
N LEU A 97 -2.52 5.84 -5.60
CA LEU A 97 -3.79 5.60 -4.92
C LEU A 97 -3.46 5.23 -3.48
N VAL A 98 -3.70 6.16 -2.57
CA VAL A 98 -3.36 6.05 -1.15
C VAL A 98 -4.61 5.81 -0.35
N ASP A 99 -4.61 4.72 0.41
CA ASP A 99 -5.58 4.48 1.47
C ASP A 99 -5.08 5.16 2.75
N THR A 100 -5.83 6.17 3.21
CA THR A 100 -5.49 6.97 4.39
C THR A 100 -6.15 6.47 5.67
N ASP A 101 -6.96 5.42 5.58
CA ASP A 101 -7.59 4.82 6.74
C ASP A 101 -6.60 3.91 7.49
N ASP A 102 -6.89 3.63 8.75
CA ASP A 102 -6.06 2.74 9.58
C ASP A 102 -6.36 1.27 9.22
N VAL A 103 -5.72 0.82 8.14
CA VAL A 103 -5.92 -0.52 7.56
C VAL A 103 -4.64 -1.35 7.60
N HIS A 104 -4.83 -2.65 7.81
CA HIS A 104 -3.76 -3.62 7.61
C HIS A 104 -3.81 -4.19 6.19
N CYS A 105 -2.66 -4.26 5.53
CA CYS A 105 -2.55 -4.79 4.18
C CYS A 105 -1.68 -6.06 4.15
N LEU A 106 -2.20 -7.09 3.48
CA LEU A 106 -1.48 -8.32 3.19
C LEU A 106 -1.19 -8.39 1.68
N MET A 107 0.08 -8.21 1.30
CA MET A 107 0.51 -8.39 -0.09
C MET A 107 0.89 -9.86 -0.35
N ILE A 108 0.05 -10.56 -1.10
CA ILE A 108 0.32 -11.94 -1.53
C ILE A 108 0.82 -11.92 -2.98
N GLY A 109 1.90 -12.67 -3.25
CA GLY A 109 2.37 -12.85 -4.62
C GLY A 109 3.55 -13.81 -4.72
N ALA A 110 3.70 -14.44 -5.89
CA ALA A 110 4.79 -15.37 -6.17
C ALA A 110 6.18 -14.70 -6.12
N SER A 111 7.25 -15.49 -6.22
CA SER A 111 8.59 -14.92 -6.40
C SER A 111 8.67 -14.14 -7.72
N GLY A 112 9.42 -13.04 -7.76
CA GLY A 112 9.62 -12.26 -8.99
C GLY A 112 8.48 -11.31 -9.39
N VAL A 113 7.31 -11.35 -8.75
CA VAL A 113 6.19 -10.43 -9.05
C VAL A 113 6.43 -8.96 -8.64
N GLY A 114 7.59 -8.69 -8.03
CA GLY A 114 7.99 -7.35 -7.63
C GLY A 114 7.39 -6.86 -6.31
N LYS A 115 7.15 -7.75 -5.34
CA LYS A 115 6.73 -7.37 -3.97
C LYS A 115 7.59 -6.26 -3.37
N THR A 116 8.90 -6.39 -3.48
CA THR A 116 9.82 -5.36 -3.00
C THR A 116 9.84 -4.13 -3.91
N ALA A 117 9.97 -4.33 -5.22
CA ALA A 117 10.22 -3.25 -6.18
C ALA A 117 9.00 -2.35 -6.44
N PHE A 118 7.81 -2.93 -6.55
CA PHE A 118 6.59 -2.22 -6.97
C PHE A 118 5.61 -1.92 -5.84
N PHE A 119 5.77 -2.55 -4.68
CA PHE A 119 4.91 -2.29 -3.52
C PHE A 119 5.69 -1.74 -2.33
N LEU A 120 6.72 -2.45 -1.85
CA LEU A 120 7.43 -2.06 -0.63
C LEU A 120 8.22 -0.75 -0.81
N TYR A 121 9.07 -0.65 -1.84
CA TYR A 121 9.88 0.56 -2.07
C TYR A 121 9.06 1.83 -2.29
N PRO A 122 8.00 1.85 -3.12
CA PRO A 122 7.13 3.02 -3.22
C PRO A 122 6.48 3.41 -1.89
N ASN A 123 6.06 2.42 -1.09
CA ASN A 123 5.49 2.68 0.23
C ASN A 123 6.53 3.22 1.23
N LEU A 124 7.78 2.76 1.18
CA LEU A 124 8.86 3.33 2.00
C LEU A 124 9.18 4.78 1.62
N GLU A 125 9.27 5.07 0.33
CA GLU A 125 9.45 6.45 -0.16
C GLU A 125 8.30 7.34 0.31
N TYR A 126 7.07 6.85 0.20
CA TYR A 126 5.88 7.57 0.61
C TYR A 126 5.80 7.79 2.12
N ALA A 127 6.16 6.78 2.91
CA ALA A 127 6.24 6.90 4.36
C ALA A 127 7.27 7.95 4.78
N CYS A 128 8.45 7.96 4.14
CA CYS A 128 9.46 9.00 4.38
C CYS A 128 8.94 10.40 4.00
N ALA A 129 8.35 10.54 2.81
CA ALA A 129 7.88 11.83 2.32
C ALA A 129 6.71 12.40 3.13
N SER A 130 5.84 11.54 3.65
CA SER A 130 4.69 11.93 4.49
C SER A 130 5.03 12.06 5.98
N GLY A 131 6.27 11.79 6.39
CA GLY A 131 6.72 11.92 7.77
C GLY A 131 6.26 10.78 8.69
N MET A 132 5.84 9.63 8.14
CA MET A 132 5.46 8.46 8.93
C MET A 132 6.69 7.71 9.44
N SER A 133 6.72 7.41 10.74
CA SER A 133 7.68 6.47 11.31
C SER A 133 7.28 5.04 10.93
N PHE A 134 8.25 4.19 10.61
CA PHE A 134 8.00 2.80 10.24
C PHE A 134 9.07 1.86 10.79
N LEU A 135 8.68 0.60 10.97
CA LEU A 135 9.54 -0.52 11.32
C LEU A 135 9.45 -1.57 10.21
N THR A 136 10.59 -2.06 9.74
CA THR A 136 10.64 -3.06 8.67
C THR A 136 11.50 -4.24 9.09
N THR A 137 11.01 -5.45 8.80
CA THR A 137 11.81 -6.67 8.85
C THR A 137 12.53 -6.85 7.52
N ASP A 138 13.86 -6.82 7.54
CA ASP A 138 14.67 -6.93 6.32
C ASP A 138 15.55 -8.19 6.37
N THR A 139 15.08 -9.25 5.73
CA THR A 139 15.79 -10.54 5.72
C THR A 139 17.00 -10.56 4.79
N LYS A 140 17.02 -9.70 3.76
CA LYS A 140 18.09 -9.66 2.75
C LYS A 140 19.09 -8.53 2.96
N GLY A 141 18.70 -7.50 3.70
CA GLY A 141 19.45 -6.26 3.87
C GLY A 141 19.27 -5.28 2.70
N ASP A 142 18.34 -5.52 1.78
CA ASP A 142 18.13 -4.67 0.61
C ASP A 142 17.32 -3.41 0.94
N LEU A 143 16.39 -3.47 1.89
CA LEU A 143 15.67 -2.27 2.34
C LEU A 143 16.63 -1.28 2.98
N TYR A 144 17.45 -1.72 3.93
CA TYR A 144 18.39 -0.83 4.61
C TYR A 144 19.40 -0.22 3.63
N ARG A 145 19.97 -1.03 2.72
CA ARG A 145 20.94 -0.54 1.72
C ARG A 145 20.33 0.48 0.77
N ASN A 146 19.10 0.25 0.31
CA ASN A 146 18.48 1.11 -0.71
C ASN A 146 17.80 2.34 -0.11
N TYR A 147 17.16 2.20 1.06
CA TYR A 147 16.33 3.26 1.64
C TYR A 147 16.87 3.86 2.94
N GLY A 148 17.81 3.22 3.62
CA GLY A 148 18.40 3.77 4.85
C GLY A 148 19.07 5.12 4.63
N ALA A 149 19.90 5.23 3.59
CA ALA A 149 20.54 6.49 3.21
C ALA A 149 19.51 7.52 2.72
N ILE A 150 18.51 7.10 1.94
CA ILE A 150 17.47 8.00 1.43
C ILE A 150 16.67 8.62 2.58
N ALA A 151 16.21 7.80 3.53
CA ALA A 151 15.45 8.26 4.69
C ALA A 151 16.26 9.26 5.53
N ARG A 152 17.53 8.96 5.78
CA ARG A 152 18.43 9.83 6.56
C ARG A 152 18.76 11.13 5.82
N ASP A 153 19.24 11.03 4.59
CA ASP A 153 19.89 12.15 3.88
C ASP A 153 18.87 13.10 3.22
N HIS A 154 17.70 12.60 2.82
CA HIS A 154 16.68 13.41 2.14
C HIS A 154 15.48 13.77 3.01
N TYR A 155 15.19 12.96 4.03
CA TYR A 155 14.00 13.13 4.86
C TYR A 155 14.31 13.36 6.35
N GLY A 156 15.58 13.36 6.75
CA GLY A 156 16.01 13.66 8.12
C GLY A 156 15.68 12.58 9.15
N TYR A 157 15.44 11.33 8.71
CA TYR A 157 15.11 10.24 9.63
C TYR A 157 16.31 9.79 10.44
N HIS A 158 16.09 9.47 11.70
CA HIS A 158 17.02 8.68 12.49
C HIS A 158 16.81 7.19 12.17
N VAL A 159 17.71 6.62 11.39
CA VAL A 159 17.66 5.20 11.01
C VAL A 159 18.45 4.37 12.03
N ALA A 160 17.79 3.40 12.65
CA ALA A 160 18.41 2.41 13.53
C ALA A 160 18.18 1.00 12.97
N VAL A 161 19.17 0.13 13.11
CA VAL A 161 19.17 -1.24 12.58
C VAL A 161 19.47 -2.23 13.69
N ILE A 162 18.55 -3.17 13.92
CA ILE A 162 18.80 -4.33 14.76
C ILE A 162 19.23 -5.50 13.87
N ASP A 163 20.54 -5.68 13.68
CA ASP A 163 21.11 -6.80 12.92
C ASP A 163 21.35 -8.01 13.85
N LEU A 164 20.41 -8.94 13.82
CA LEU A 164 20.49 -10.19 14.59
C LEU A 164 21.54 -11.17 14.04
N ARG A 165 22.06 -10.97 12.82
CA ARG A 165 23.12 -11.82 12.24
C ARG A 165 24.51 -11.35 12.66
N ASN A 166 24.71 -10.04 12.81
CA ASN A 166 25.97 -9.45 13.22
C ASN A 166 25.75 -8.46 14.39
N PRO A 167 25.51 -8.96 15.62
CA PRO A 167 25.14 -8.09 16.75
C PRO A 167 26.17 -6.99 17.06
N THR A 168 27.45 -7.21 16.78
CA THR A 168 28.53 -6.23 17.00
C THR A 168 28.50 -5.04 16.03
N ARG A 169 27.79 -5.17 14.90
CA ARG A 169 27.61 -4.12 13.89
C ARG A 169 26.21 -3.53 13.89
N SER A 170 25.36 -4.00 14.81
CA SER A 170 23.99 -3.56 15.01
C SER A 170 23.94 -2.35 15.92
N ASP A 171 22.90 -1.52 15.78
CA ASP A 171 22.50 -0.66 16.87
C ASP A 171 22.10 -1.52 18.08
N GLY A 172 22.48 -1.07 19.27
CA GLY A 172 22.18 -1.78 20.50
C GLY A 172 20.78 -1.47 21.01
N ASN A 173 20.02 -2.49 21.39
CA ASN A 173 18.78 -2.32 22.14
C ASN A 173 18.93 -2.96 23.53
N ASN A 174 18.88 -2.13 24.58
CA ASN A 174 18.90 -2.61 25.95
C ASN A 174 17.47 -2.88 26.44
N MET A 175 17.09 -4.15 26.57
CA MET A 175 15.78 -4.55 27.10
C MET A 175 15.49 -3.98 28.49
N LEU A 176 16.53 -3.78 29.33
CA LEU A 176 16.40 -3.22 30.67
C LEU A 176 16.31 -1.68 30.68
N HIS A 177 16.40 -1.01 29.52
CA HIS A 177 16.43 0.46 29.45
C HIS A 177 15.24 1.10 30.18
N LEU A 178 14.02 0.61 29.94
CA LEU A 178 12.82 1.16 30.59
C LEU A 178 12.80 0.87 32.09
N VAL A 179 13.27 -0.31 32.52
CA VAL A 179 13.39 -0.63 33.94
C VAL A 179 14.35 0.34 34.62
N ASN A 180 15.55 0.52 34.05
CA ASN A 180 16.57 1.42 34.58
C ASN A 180 16.06 2.86 34.62
N LYS A 181 15.48 3.36 33.52
CA LYS A 181 14.94 4.72 33.43
C LYS A 181 13.92 5.03 34.53
N TYR A 182 12.98 4.13 34.77
CA TYR A 182 11.95 4.35 35.78
C TYR A 182 12.46 4.09 37.21
N MET A 183 13.40 3.18 37.40
CA MET A 183 14.06 2.99 38.69
C MET A 183 14.91 4.19 39.09
N ASP A 184 15.65 4.78 38.15
CA ASP A 184 16.45 5.97 38.40
C ASP A 184 15.57 7.18 38.71
N ALA A 185 14.43 7.33 38.02
CA ALA A 185 13.43 8.34 38.35
C ALA A 185 12.86 8.18 39.76
N TYR A 186 12.60 6.95 40.22
CA TYR A 186 12.17 6.68 41.59
C TYR A 186 13.29 6.90 42.62
N ARG A 187 14.55 6.61 42.28
CA ARG A 187 15.70 6.89 43.16
C ARG A 187 15.92 8.39 43.35
N ALA A 188 15.66 9.19 42.32
CA ALA A 188 15.74 10.64 42.38
C ALA A 188 14.59 11.27 43.19
N ASP A 189 13.39 10.68 43.14
CA ASP A 189 12.24 11.04 43.97
C ASP A 189 11.58 9.80 44.57
N GLY A 190 11.94 9.50 45.82
CA GLY A 190 11.45 8.32 46.56
C GLY A 190 9.94 8.31 46.83
N LYS A 191 9.21 9.39 46.51
CA LYS A 191 7.74 9.43 46.58
C LYS A 191 7.07 9.12 45.24
N ASN A 192 7.83 8.98 44.15
CA ASN A 192 7.29 8.70 42.82
C ASN A 192 6.93 7.20 42.64
N LEU A 193 5.88 6.78 43.34
CA LEU A 193 5.37 5.41 43.28
C LEU A 193 4.94 5.00 41.87
N VAL A 194 4.54 5.96 41.03
CA VAL A 194 4.19 5.70 39.62
C VAL A 194 5.40 5.21 38.83
N ALA A 195 6.56 5.83 39.02
CA ALA A 195 7.80 5.39 38.38
C ALA A 195 8.19 3.98 38.86
N LYS A 196 8.11 3.71 40.17
CA LYS A 196 8.35 2.37 40.72
C LYS A 196 7.43 1.32 40.11
N ALA A 197 6.12 1.59 40.04
CA ALA A 197 5.15 0.68 39.45
C ALA A 197 5.40 0.42 37.96
N LYS A 198 5.81 1.46 37.19
CA LYS A 198 6.21 1.29 35.79
C LYS A 198 7.45 0.40 35.67
N ALA A 199 8.47 0.63 36.50
CA ALA A 199 9.68 -0.20 36.50
C ALA A 199 9.36 -1.68 36.77
N GLU A 200 8.57 -1.98 37.80
CA GLU A 200 8.14 -3.34 38.14
C GLU A 200 7.31 -3.96 37.02
N LYS A 201 6.40 -3.20 36.39
CA LYS A 201 5.63 -3.66 35.23
C LYS A 201 6.54 -4.06 34.07
N TYR A 202 7.50 -3.22 33.69
CA TYR A 202 8.42 -3.55 32.60
C TYR A 202 9.33 -4.74 32.95
N ALA A 203 9.82 -4.82 34.19
CA ALA A 203 10.60 -5.96 34.66
C ALA A 203 9.80 -7.28 34.55
N LYS A 204 8.51 -7.26 34.94
CA LYS A 204 7.61 -8.41 34.81
C LYS A 204 7.37 -8.80 33.35
N ILE A 205 7.17 -7.83 32.45
CA ILE A 205 7.01 -8.09 31.01
C ILE A 205 8.27 -8.77 30.47
N ILE A 206 9.45 -8.21 30.75
CA ILE A 206 10.73 -8.76 30.30
C ILE A 206 10.94 -10.18 30.84
N ALA A 207 10.72 -10.41 32.14
CA ALA A 207 10.85 -11.74 32.74
C ALA A 207 9.95 -12.77 32.04
N LYS A 208 8.68 -12.42 31.78
CA LYS A 208 7.76 -13.30 31.03
C LYS A 208 8.23 -13.55 29.60
N THR A 209 8.70 -12.53 28.90
CA THR A 209 9.18 -12.66 27.51
C THR A 209 10.42 -13.55 27.42
N ILE A 210 11.34 -13.47 28.39
CA ILE A 210 12.54 -14.32 28.42
C ILE A 210 12.18 -15.77 28.74
N ILE A 211 11.33 -15.99 29.76
CA ILE A 211 10.96 -17.34 30.21
C ILE A 211 10.14 -18.09 29.15
N ASN A 212 9.22 -17.42 28.45
CA ASN A 212 8.34 -18.05 27.45
C ASN A 212 8.96 -18.12 26.04
N ALA A 213 10.26 -17.82 25.87
CA ALA A 213 10.93 -17.91 24.57
C ALA A 213 10.97 -19.35 24.01
N GLY A 214 10.73 -20.36 24.84
CA GLY A 214 10.71 -21.78 24.47
C GLY A 214 9.39 -22.30 23.86
N GLY A 215 8.35 -21.47 23.73
CA GLY A 215 7.14 -21.84 22.98
C GLY A 215 6.15 -22.77 23.69
N GLU A 216 5.85 -22.54 24.96
CA GLU A 216 4.63 -23.07 25.58
C GLU A 216 3.55 -21.97 25.67
N ASN A 217 2.68 -21.95 24.66
CA ASN A 217 1.33 -21.38 24.74
C ASN A 217 0.33 -22.53 24.69
#